data_AF-A0A972LQH4-F1
#
_entry.id   AF-A0A972LQH4-F1
#
_cell.length_a   1.000
_cell.length_b   1.000
_cell.length_c   1.000
_cell.angle_alpha   90.00
_cell.angle_beta   90.00
_cell.angle_gamma   90.00
#
_symmetry.space_group_name_H-M   'P 1'
#
loop_
_entity.id
_entity.type
_entity.pdbx_description
1 polymer ?
#
loop_
_entity_poly.entity_id
_entity_poly.type
_entity_poly.pdbx_seq_one_letter_code
_entity_poly.pdbx_strand_id
1 'polypeptide(L)'
;MNLHPTILSRIIVGMGSNKRKKLNERDITGLKFFDKLAPLLERLHHDGCERDRAGNRQLHYDQYCMLLLLYLFNPIVTSLRGIQQASELM
;
A
#
# COMPACT_ATOMS: atom_id res chain seq x y z
N MET A 1 -15.01 -40.08 -24.54
CA MET A 1 -15.38 -38.65 -24.44
C MET A 1 -14.13 -37.91 -23.99
N ASN A 2 -13.20 -37.64 -24.90
CA ASN A 2 -11.89 -37.08 -24.57
C ASN A 2 -11.83 -35.65 -25.11
N LEU A 3 -11.77 -34.69 -24.20
CA LEU A 3 -11.68 -33.26 -24.52
C LEU A 3 -10.31 -32.99 -25.15
N HIS A 4 -10.32 -32.34 -26.31
CA HIS A 4 -9.14 -31.96 -27.08
C HIS A 4 -8.27 -30.94 -26.30
N PRO A 5 -6.93 -31.10 -26.26
CA PRO A 5 -6.04 -30.35 -25.35
C PRO A 5 -5.93 -28.83 -25.63
N THR A 6 -6.59 -28.31 -26.66
CA THR A 6 -6.57 -26.87 -26.98
C THR A 6 -7.52 -26.00 -26.15
N ILE A 7 -8.44 -26.58 -25.37
CA ILE A 7 -9.37 -25.81 -24.54
C ILE A 7 -8.73 -25.40 -23.20
N LEU A 8 -7.82 -26.21 -22.66
CA LEU A 8 -7.11 -25.95 -21.40
C LEU A 8 -6.06 -24.82 -21.50
N SER A 9 -5.54 -24.54 -22.70
CA SER A 9 -4.50 -23.50 -22.85
C SER A 9 -5.04 -22.08 -22.84
N ARG A 10 -6.34 -21.85 -23.09
CA ARG A 10 -6.91 -20.48 -23.19
C ARG A 10 -7.35 -19.88 -21.85
N ILE A 11 -7.52 -20.71 -20.81
CA ILE A 11 -7.92 -20.23 -19.47
C ILE A 11 -6.69 -19.70 -18.68
N ILE A 12 -5.47 -20.14 -19.04
CA ILE A 12 -4.23 -19.78 -18.33
C ILE A 12 -3.57 -18.51 -18.91
N VAL A 13 -4.03 -17.98 -20.05
CA VAL A 13 -3.45 -16.79 -20.71
C VAL A 13 -3.83 -15.46 -20.00
N GLY A 14 -4.67 -15.52 -18.96
CA GLY A 14 -5.17 -14.33 -18.24
C GLY A 14 -4.30 -13.79 -17.10
N MET A 15 -3.08 -14.29 -16.87
CA MET A 15 -2.17 -13.78 -15.83
C MET A 15 -0.75 -13.59 -16.35
N GLY A 16 -0.62 -12.82 -17.43
CA GLY A 16 0.63 -12.14 -17.73
C GLY A 16 0.89 -11.13 -16.62
N SER A 17 1.62 -11.54 -15.57
CA SER A 17 2.14 -10.61 -14.56
C SER A 17 3.17 -9.72 -15.24
N ASN A 18 2.72 -8.62 -15.84
CA ASN A 18 3.59 -7.48 -16.09
C ASN A 18 4.18 -7.14 -14.72
N LYS A 19 5.46 -7.48 -14.49
CA LYS A 19 6.13 -7.21 -13.22
C LYS A 19 6.00 -5.71 -13.00
N ARG A 20 5.17 -5.32 -12.04
CA ARG A 20 4.98 -3.91 -11.68
C ARG A 20 6.35 -3.35 -11.34
N LYS A 21 6.71 -2.25 -12.00
CA LYS A 21 8.00 -1.60 -11.82
C LYS A 21 8.17 -1.26 -10.34
N LYS A 22 9.29 -1.65 -9.75
CA LYS A 22 9.62 -1.31 -8.36
C LYS A 22 9.76 0.21 -8.26
N LEU A 23 9.04 0.81 -7.31
CA LEU A 23 9.18 2.23 -6.99
C LEU A 23 10.60 2.52 -6.49
N ASN A 24 11.08 3.73 -6.75
CA ASN A 24 12.32 4.24 -6.20
C ASN A 24 12.11 5.68 -5.70
N GLU A 25 13.07 6.23 -4.94
CA GLU A 25 12.91 7.48 -4.19
C GLU A 25 12.41 8.66 -5.03
N ARG A 26 12.92 8.85 -6.25
CA ARG A 26 12.48 9.93 -7.17
C ARG A 26 11.04 9.78 -7.67
N ASP A 27 10.44 8.60 -7.54
CA ASP A 27 9.04 8.38 -7.86
C ASP A 27 8.12 8.90 -6.73
N ILE A 28 8.66 9.12 -5.53
CA ILE A 28 7.92 9.61 -4.37
C ILE A 28 8.11 11.12 -4.20
N THR A 29 6.99 11.82 -4.03
CA THR A 29 6.94 13.27 -3.91
C THR A 29 6.09 13.68 -2.72
N GLY A 30 6.22 14.94 -2.30
CA GLY A 30 5.42 15.52 -1.22
C GLY A 30 5.90 15.20 0.21
N LEU A 31 7.02 14.49 0.38
CA LEU A 31 7.56 14.12 1.71
C LEU A 31 7.84 15.33 2.62
N LYS A 32 8.21 16.49 2.07
CA LYS A 32 8.38 17.74 2.85
C LYS A 32 7.16 18.18 3.65
N PHE A 33 5.96 17.70 3.29
CA PHE A 33 4.74 17.98 4.04
C PHE A 33 4.56 17.02 5.21
N PHE A 34 5.14 15.82 5.15
CA PHE A 34 5.04 14.80 6.20
C PHE A 34 5.69 15.26 7.50
N ASP A 35 6.82 15.97 7.43
CA ASP A 35 7.47 16.59 8.60
C ASP A 35 6.54 17.51 9.39
N LYS A 36 5.58 18.15 8.70
CA LYS A 36 4.59 19.04 9.33
C LYS A 36 3.32 18.30 9.74
N LEU A 37 2.93 17.29 8.97
CA LEU A 37 1.69 16.54 9.19
C LEU A 37 1.83 15.51 10.30
N ALA A 38 2.97 14.85 10.43
CA ALA A 38 3.17 13.80 11.43
C ALA A 38 2.91 14.29 12.88
N PRO A 39 3.47 15.43 13.35
CA PRO A 39 3.16 15.94 14.68
C PRO A 39 1.68 16.30 14.88
N LEU A 40 0.98 16.73 13.82
CA LEU A 40 -0.44 17.07 13.90
C LEU A 40 -1.31 15.82 14.06
N LEU A 41 -0.88 14.69 13.49
CA LEU A 41 -1.61 13.44 13.53
C LEU A 41 -1.26 12.57 14.74
N GLU A 42 -0.13 12.81 15.41
CA GLU A 42 0.33 12.04 16.59
C GLU A 42 -0.75 11.87 17.66
N ARG A 43 -1.63 12.86 17.83
CA ARG A 43 -2.77 12.75 18.76
C ARG A 43 -3.70 11.57 18.50
N LEU A 44 -3.72 11.03 17.27
CA LEU A 44 -4.52 9.88 16.87
C LEU A 44 -3.85 8.54 17.18
N HIS A 45 -2.58 8.54 17.60
CA HIS A 45 -1.81 7.32 17.76
C HIS A 45 -2.46 6.32 18.73
N HIS A 46 -3.04 6.81 19.82
CA HIS A 46 -3.66 5.96 20.84
C HIS A 46 -5.17 5.77 20.69
N ASP A 47 -5.79 6.42 19.70
CA ASP A 47 -7.24 6.36 19.51
C ASP A 47 -7.68 4.96 19.07
N GLY A 48 -8.66 4.39 19.77
CA GLY A 48 -9.22 3.07 19.44
C GLY A 48 -8.29 1.89 19.80
N CYS A 49 -7.15 2.14 20.47
CA CYS A 49 -6.25 1.09 20.93
C CYS A 49 -6.85 0.24 22.07
N GLU A 50 -7.77 0.79 22.85
CA GLU A 50 -8.42 0.10 23.98
C GLU A 50 -9.19 -1.16 23.58
N ARG A 51 -9.54 -1.28 22.29
CA ARG A 51 -10.26 -2.42 21.72
C ARG A 51 -9.33 -3.57 21.31
N ASP A 52 -8.03 -3.33 21.22
CA ASP A 52 -7.07 -4.38 20.85
C ASP A 52 -6.77 -5.30 22.03
N ARG A 53 -7.64 -6.30 22.22
CA ARG A 53 -7.46 -7.32 23.27
C ARG A 53 -6.32 -8.29 22.96
N ALA A 54 -5.96 -8.45 21.70
CA ALA A 54 -4.95 -9.42 21.28
C ALA A 54 -3.53 -8.84 21.36
N GLY A 55 -3.39 -7.50 21.43
CA GLY A 55 -2.10 -6.82 21.45
C GLY A 55 -1.34 -6.93 20.13
N ASN A 56 -2.07 -7.16 19.03
CA ASN A 56 -1.48 -7.39 17.70
C ASN A 56 -1.48 -6.12 16.84
N ARG A 57 -1.91 -4.97 17.37
CA ARG A 57 -1.93 -3.70 16.65
C ARG A 57 -0.51 -3.20 16.41
N GLN A 58 -0.10 -3.22 15.14
CA GLN A 58 1.14 -2.62 14.67
C GLN A 58 0.89 -1.34 13.86
N LEU A 59 -0.34 -1.13 13.38
CA LEU A 59 -0.75 0.03 12.59
C LEU A 59 -1.72 0.90 13.39
N HIS A 60 -1.34 2.16 13.58
CA HIS A 60 -2.10 3.17 14.31
C HIS A 60 -2.74 4.19 13.34
N TYR A 61 -3.70 4.99 13.83
CA TYR A 61 -4.48 5.85 12.94
C TYR A 61 -3.68 6.99 12.31
N ASP A 62 -2.75 7.57 13.06
CA ASP A 62 -1.78 8.54 12.55
C ASP A 62 -0.96 7.97 11.36
N GLN A 63 -0.43 6.75 11.52
CA GLN A 63 0.31 6.03 10.49
C GLN A 63 -0.58 5.71 9.27
N TYR A 64 -1.81 5.26 9.52
CA TYR A 64 -2.77 4.98 8.45
C TYR A 64 -3.11 6.25 7.64
N CYS A 65 -3.32 7.38 8.31
CA CYS A 65 -3.53 8.66 7.64
C CYS A 65 -2.31 9.11 6.82
N MET A 66 -1.09 8.90 7.31
CA MET A 66 0.14 9.14 6.55
C MET A 66 0.18 8.30 5.26
N LEU A 67 -0.20 7.02 5.32
CA LEU A 67 -0.28 6.15 4.13
C LEU A 67 -1.35 6.60 3.13
N LEU A 68 -2.49 7.12 3.59
CA LEU A 68 -3.52 7.69 2.71
C LEU A 68 -3.02 8.96 2.01
N LEU A 69 -2.30 9.81 2.72
CA LEU A 69 -1.71 11.03 2.15
C LEU A 69 -0.59 10.69 1.15
N LEU A 70 0.19 9.65 1.44
CA LEU A 70 1.23 9.14 0.54
C LEU A 70 0.63 8.70 -0.78
N TYR A 71 -0.47 7.94 -0.73
CA TYR A 71 -1.25 7.53 -1.89
C TYR A 71 -1.80 8.75 -2.67
N LEU A 72 -2.37 9.73 -1.97
CA LEU A 72 -2.96 10.92 -2.59
C LEU A 72 -1.92 11.79 -3.30
N PHE A 73 -0.73 11.95 -2.72
CA PHE A 73 0.35 12.74 -3.31
C PHE A 73 1.06 12.04 -4.46
N ASN A 74 0.95 10.71 -4.55
CA ASN A 74 1.67 9.91 -5.54
C ASN A 74 0.71 9.02 -6.34
N PRO A 75 -0.05 9.58 -7.31
CA PRO A 75 -1.04 8.84 -8.10
C PRO A 75 -0.50 7.62 -8.86
N ILE A 76 0.82 7.55 -9.04
CA ILE A 76 1.51 6.38 -9.61
C ILE A 76 1.39 5.13 -8.71
N VAL A 77 1.16 5.33 -7.40
CA VAL A 77 0.99 4.27 -6.41
C VAL A 77 -0.47 3.80 -6.47
N THR A 78 -0.77 2.81 -7.30
CA THR A 78 -2.16 2.40 -7.59
C THR A 78 -2.64 1.17 -6.82
N SER A 79 -1.86 0.67 -5.86
CA SER A 79 -2.21 -0.54 -5.12
C SER A 79 -1.66 -0.52 -3.70
N LEU A 80 -2.28 -1.27 -2.78
CA LEU A 80 -1.82 -1.40 -1.40
C LEU A 80 -0.37 -1.88 -1.30
N ARG A 81 0.03 -2.84 -2.15
CA ARG A 81 1.44 -3.28 -2.23
C ARG A 81 2.37 -2.16 -2.69
N GLY A 82 1.90 -1.27 -3.57
CA GLY A 82 2.64 -0.07 -3.94
C GLY A 82 2.77 0.91 -2.78
N ILE A 83 1.72 1.08 -1.97
CA ILE A 83 1.75 1.93 -0.76
C ILE A 83 2.79 1.39 0.24
N GLN A 84 2.79 0.07 0.48
CA GLN A 84 3.80 -0.58 1.31
C GLN A 84 5.22 -0.29 0.80
N GLN A 85 5.47 -0.52 -0.50
CA GLN A 85 6.79 -0.24 -1.10
C GLN A 85 7.17 1.24 -1.01
N ALA A 86 6.21 2.14 -1.21
CA ALA A 86 6.45 3.58 -1.10
C ALA A 86 6.78 3.99 0.33
N SER A 87 6.14 3.38 1.34
CA SER A 87 6.41 3.67 2.75
C SER A 87 7.81 3.24 3.21
N GLU A 88 8.43 2.27 2.53
CA GLU A 88 9.83 1.85 2.76
C GLU A 88 10.85 2.85 2.18
N LEU A 89 10.40 3.86 1.41
CA LEU A 89 11.22 4.88 0.76
C LEU A 89 11.04 6.28 1.38
N MET A 90 10.26 6.38 2.47
CA MET A 90 9.99 7.64 3.18
C MET A 90 11.04 7.91 4.27
#